data_AF-A0A524HVF3-F1
#
_entry.id   AF-A0A524HVF3-F1
#
_cell.length_a   1.000
_cell.length_b   1.000
_cell.length_c   1.000
_cell.angle_alpha   90.00
_cell.angle_beta   90.00
_cell.angle_gamma   90.00
#
_symmetry.space_group_name_H-M   'P 1'
#
loop_
_entity.id
_entity.type
_entity.pdbx_description
1 polymer ?
#
loop_
_entity_poly.entity_id
_entity_poly.type
_entity_poly.pdbx_seq_one_letter_code
_entity_poly.pdbx_strand_id
1 'polypeptide(L)'
;MNGRERILAALRGQPVDRVPVMLHNFLMAAREAGVSMAEFRRSGKAIARSFIQAVETYGYDGVVVDVDTAMLAGAVGVPVDFPDDMPARCHEPRLT
;
A
#
# COMPACT_ATOMS: atom_id res chain seq x y z
N MET A 1 15.08 17.12 -8.94
CA MET A 1 14.88 15.69 -9.31
C MET A 1 13.40 15.37 -9.14
N ASN A 2 12.80 14.46 -9.92
CA ASN A 2 11.47 13.92 -9.61
C ASN A 2 11.55 12.80 -8.54
N GLY A 3 10.39 12.33 -8.04
CA GLY A 3 10.35 11.32 -6.98
C GLY A 3 11.09 10.03 -7.34
N ARG A 4 10.89 9.52 -8.56
CA ARG A 4 11.56 8.31 -9.05
C ARG A 4 13.08 8.47 -9.14
N GLU A 5 13.55 9.58 -9.72
CA GLU A 5 14.97 9.91 -9.82
C GLU A 5 15.61 9.98 -8.44
N ARG A 6 14.94 10.66 -7.49
CA ARG A 6 15.40 10.81 -6.11
C ARG A 6 15.51 9.47 -5.39
N ILE A 7 14.49 8.61 -5.48
CA ILE A 7 14.51 7.27 -4.88
C ILE A 7 15.65 6.43 -5.47
N LEU A 8 15.79 6.38 -6.80
CA LEU A 8 16.82 5.58 -7.44
C LEU A 8 18.24 6.07 -7.13
N ALA A 9 18.46 7.39 -7.05
CA ALA A 9 19.73 7.96 -6.64
C ALA A 9 20.06 7.58 -5.18
N ALA A 10 19.11 7.73 -4.26
CA ALA A 10 19.29 7.36 -2.86
C ALA A 10 19.64 5.87 -2.69
N LEU A 11 18.93 4.97 -3.39
CA LEU A 11 19.21 3.53 -3.36
C LEU A 11 20.59 3.15 -3.91
N ARG A 12 21.16 4.00 -4.78
CA ARG A 12 22.51 3.81 -5.34
C ARG A 12 23.60 4.53 -4.53
N GLY A 13 23.26 5.17 -3.41
CA GLY A 13 24.19 5.98 -2.62
C GLY A 13 24.68 7.24 -3.36
N GLN A 14 23.90 7.74 -4.31
CA GLN A 14 24.21 8.95 -5.07
C GLN A 14 23.66 10.20 -4.35
N PRO A 15 24.22 11.40 -4.59
CA PRO A 15 23.68 12.65 -4.06
C PRO A 15 22.21 12.87 -4.48
N VAL A 16 21.41 13.40 -3.55
CA VAL A 16 20.00 13.75 -3.76
C VAL A 16 19.73 15.18 -3.31
N ASP A 17 18.71 15.83 -3.88
CA ASP A 17 18.29 17.18 -3.53
C ASP A 17 17.61 17.26 -2.14
N ARG A 18 16.95 16.17 -1.71
CA ARG A 18 16.45 15.93 -0.35
C ARG A 18 16.26 14.43 -0.13
N VAL A 19 16.05 14.02 1.13
CA VAL A 19 15.70 12.63 1.46
C VAL A 19 14.36 12.26 0.78
N PRO A 20 14.30 11.13 0.02
CA PRO A 20 13.04 10.67 -0.56
C PRO A 20 12.08 10.16 0.53
N VAL A 21 10.79 10.43 0.34
CA VAL A 21 9.70 9.99 1.24
C VAL A 21 8.82 9.00 0.50
N MET A 22 8.59 7.85 1.12
CA MET A 22 7.66 6.82 0.65
C MET A 22 6.84 6.38 1.85
N LEU A 23 5.51 6.48 1.74
CA LEU A 23 4.61 6.19 2.86
C LEU A 23 4.05 4.76 2.74
N HIS A 24 3.99 4.06 3.87
CA HIS A 24 3.26 2.80 4.02
C HIS A 24 1.84 3.12 4.52
N ASN A 25 0.94 3.52 3.61
CA ASN A 25 -0.29 4.25 3.97
C ASN A 25 -1.57 3.73 3.31
N PHE A 26 -1.65 2.47 2.89
CA PHE A 26 -2.79 1.95 2.11
C PHE A 26 -4.15 2.16 2.79
N LEU A 27 -4.27 1.95 4.10
CA LEU A 27 -5.51 2.18 4.86
C LEU A 27 -5.97 3.65 4.81
N MET A 28 -5.04 4.56 5.03
CA MET A 28 -5.32 6.00 4.98
C MET A 28 -5.72 6.41 3.56
N ALA A 29 -4.95 5.95 2.56
CA ALA A 29 -5.20 6.27 1.15
C ALA A 29 -6.55 5.74 0.65
N ALA A 30 -6.94 4.53 1.05
CA ALA A 30 -8.25 3.97 0.74
C ALA A 30 -9.38 4.82 1.36
N ARG A 31 -9.27 5.13 2.66
CA ARG A 31 -10.27 5.91 3.40
C ARG A 31 -10.46 7.32 2.83
N GLU A 32 -9.37 8.02 2.51
CA GLU A 32 -9.45 9.40 1.95
C GLU A 32 -9.98 9.43 0.52
N ALA A 33 -9.83 8.33 -0.22
CA ALA A 33 -10.44 8.16 -1.54
C ALA A 33 -11.91 7.71 -1.48
N GLY A 34 -12.49 7.57 -0.29
CA GLY A 34 -13.87 7.09 -0.11
C GLY A 34 -14.05 5.62 -0.49
N VAL A 35 -12.99 4.81 -0.39
CA VAL A 35 -12.96 3.39 -0.78
C VAL A 35 -12.91 2.54 0.48
N SER A 36 -13.84 1.60 0.64
CA SER A 36 -13.77 0.59 1.71
C SER A 36 -12.63 -0.39 1.47
N MET A 37 -12.15 -1.07 2.52
CA MET A 37 -11.11 -2.10 2.34
C MET A 37 -11.60 -3.28 1.49
N ALA A 38 -12.89 -3.62 1.54
CA ALA A 38 -13.50 -4.61 0.66
C ALA A 38 -13.45 -4.24 -0.82
N GLU A 39 -13.73 -2.97 -1.18
CA GLU A 39 -13.57 -2.50 -2.57
C GLU A 39 -12.10 -2.43 -2.96
N PHE A 40 -11.27 -1.84 -2.09
CA PHE A 40 -9.85 -1.63 -2.30
C PHE A 40 -9.15 -2.95 -2.67
N ARG A 41 -9.37 -4.02 -1.89
CA ARG A 41 -8.71 -5.30 -2.11
C ARG A 41 -9.17 -6.08 -3.36
N ARG A 42 -10.31 -5.70 -3.96
CA ARG A 42 -10.91 -6.40 -5.11
C ARG A 42 -10.73 -5.66 -6.43
N SER A 43 -10.19 -4.44 -6.41
CA SER A 43 -10.14 -3.57 -7.58
C SER A 43 -8.77 -2.88 -7.72
N GLY A 44 -7.97 -3.32 -8.69
CA GLY A 44 -6.72 -2.64 -9.05
C GLY A 44 -6.92 -1.17 -9.44
N LYS A 45 -8.10 -0.81 -9.98
CA LYS A 45 -8.46 0.59 -10.27
C LYS A 45 -8.68 1.39 -9.00
N ALA A 46 -9.31 0.80 -7.98
CA ALA A 46 -9.49 1.46 -6.68
C ALA A 46 -8.14 1.68 -6.00
N ILE A 47 -7.25 0.68 -6.01
CA ILE A 47 -5.89 0.78 -5.47
C ILE A 47 -5.12 1.93 -6.15
N ALA A 48 -5.10 1.94 -7.48
CA ALA A 48 -4.40 2.98 -8.24
C ALA A 48 -4.96 4.37 -7.94
N ARG A 49 -6.29 4.54 -7.97
CA ARG A 49 -6.95 5.81 -7.67
C ARG A 49 -6.58 6.34 -6.28
N SER A 50 -6.65 5.49 -5.25
CA SER A 50 -6.33 5.88 -3.88
C SER A 50 -4.89 6.34 -3.72
N PHE A 51 -3.92 5.62 -4.32
CA PHE A 51 -2.51 6.02 -4.23
C PHE A 51 -2.18 7.24 -5.07
N ILE A 52 -2.79 7.42 -6.24
CA ILE A 52 -2.65 8.63 -7.05
C ILE A 52 -3.12 9.85 -6.26
N GLN A 53 -4.34 9.79 -5.71
CA GLN A 53 -4.89 10.87 -4.89
C GLN A 53 -3.99 11.21 -3.69
N ALA A 54 -3.48 10.19 -3.00
CA ALA A 54 -2.60 10.41 -1.85
C ALA A 54 -1.25 11.05 -2.25
N VAL A 55 -0.64 10.64 -3.37
CA VAL A 55 0.58 11.29 -3.90
C VAL A 55 0.30 12.75 -4.28
N GLU A 56 -0.80 13.02 -4.97
CA GLU A 56 -1.20 14.38 -5.39
C GLU A 56 -1.50 15.28 -4.18
N THR A 57 -2.04 14.72 -3.09
CA THR A 57 -2.38 15.46 -1.88
C THR A 57 -1.16 15.76 -1.01
N TYR A 58 -0.27 14.78 -0.83
CA TYR A 58 0.81 14.85 0.17
C TYR A 58 2.21 15.06 -0.43
N GLY A 59 2.38 14.94 -1.76
CA GLY A 59 3.62 15.27 -2.47
C GLY A 59 4.82 14.37 -2.15
N TYR A 60 4.59 13.12 -1.73
CA TYR A 60 5.66 12.15 -1.48
C TYR A 60 6.18 11.49 -2.78
N ASP A 61 7.34 10.84 -2.70
CA ASP A 61 8.16 10.48 -3.85
C ASP A 61 7.86 9.11 -4.45
N GLY A 62 7.22 8.23 -3.68
CA GLY A 62 6.94 6.86 -4.10
C GLY A 62 5.80 6.20 -3.34
N VAL A 63 5.22 5.19 -3.97
CA VAL A 63 4.10 4.41 -3.45
C VAL A 63 4.59 3.02 -3.04
N VAL A 64 4.26 2.59 -1.82
CA VAL A 64 4.32 1.17 -1.46
C VAL A 64 3.00 0.54 -1.88
N VAL A 65 3.01 -0.31 -2.90
CA VAL A 65 1.81 -1.05 -3.30
C VAL A 65 1.60 -2.19 -2.31
N ASP A 66 0.81 -1.91 -1.29
CA ASP A 66 0.35 -2.86 -0.27
C ASP A 66 -1.18 -2.80 -0.19
N VAL A 67 -1.82 -3.96 -0.01
CA VAL A 67 -3.28 -4.11 -0.02
C VAL A 67 -3.77 -4.63 1.32
N ASP A 68 -3.16 -5.71 1.78
CA ASP A 68 -3.31 -6.27 3.11
C ASP A 68 -2.12 -7.20 3.41
N THR A 69 -1.87 -7.44 4.69
CA THR A 69 -0.74 -8.25 5.14
C THR A 69 -1.02 -9.77 5.02
N ALA A 70 -2.28 -10.18 4.84
CA ALA A 70 -2.70 -11.58 4.88
C ALA A 70 -2.92 -12.21 3.50
N MET A 71 -2.78 -11.45 2.41
CA MET A 71 -3.06 -11.90 1.04
C MET A 71 -2.26 -13.16 0.69
N LEU A 72 -0.96 -13.14 0.97
CA LEU A 72 -0.09 -14.28 0.69
C LEU A 72 -0.43 -15.48 1.59
N ALA A 73 -0.79 -15.25 2.85
CA ALA A 73 -1.21 -16.29 3.77
C ALA A 73 -2.49 -17.01 3.28
N GLY A 74 -3.49 -16.23 2.86
CA GLY A 74 -4.72 -16.77 2.27
C GLY A 74 -4.46 -17.53 0.96
N ALA A 75 -3.56 -17.03 0.12
CA ALA A 75 -3.16 -17.71 -1.12
C ALA A 75 -2.53 -19.08 -0.87
N VAL A 76 -1.87 -19.28 0.27
CA VAL A 76 -1.33 -20.58 0.71
C VAL A 76 -2.26 -21.34 1.65
N GLY A 77 -3.55 -20.98 1.74
CA GLY A 77 -4.57 -21.76 2.45
C GLY A 77 -4.63 -21.56 3.97
N VAL A 78 -4.03 -20.50 4.51
CA VAL A 78 -4.31 -20.05 5.89
C VAL A 78 -5.74 -19.48 5.92
N PRO A 79 -6.57 -19.77 6.94
CA PRO A 79 -7.84 -19.09 7.12
C PRO A 79 -7.63 -17.58 7.32
N VAL A 80 -8.30 -16.76 6.48
CA VAL A 80 -8.19 -15.29 6.51
C VAL A 80 -9.57 -14.67 6.58
N ASP A 81 -9.73 -13.74 7.52
CA ASP A 81 -10.91 -12.89 7.64
C ASP A 81 -10.69 -11.60 6.86
N PHE A 82 -11.76 -11.14 6.20
CA PHE A 82 -11.76 -9.96 5.34
C PHE A 82 -12.83 -8.95 5.76
N PRO A 83 -12.57 -8.16 6.82
CA PRO A 83 -13.50 -7.12 7.24
C PRO A 83 -13.71 -6.07 6.14
N ASP A 84 -14.88 -5.43 6.12
CA ASP A 84 -15.21 -4.47 5.07
C ASP A 84 -14.37 -3.19 5.12
N ASP A 85 -14.01 -2.73 6.33
CA ASP A 85 -13.33 -1.43 6.55
C ASP A 85 -11.93 -1.57 7.19
N MET A 86 -11.44 -2.79 7.37
CA MET A 86 -10.14 -3.06 8.00
C MET A 86 -9.29 -4.00 7.13
N PRO A 87 -7.95 -4.04 7.32
CA PRO A 87 -7.11 -4.99 6.61
C PRO A 87 -7.50 -6.43 6.91
N ALA A 88 -7.16 -7.32 5.99
CA ALA A 88 -7.30 -8.76 6.16
C ALA A 88 -6.45 -9.28 7.34
N ARG A 89 -6.95 -10.31 8.02
CA ARG A 89 -6.34 -10.84 9.26
C ARG A 89 -6.29 -12.35 9.22
N CYS A 90 -5.18 -12.92 9.70
CA CYS A 90 -5.08 -14.34 10.02
C CYS A 90 -5.25 -14.50 11.52
N HIS A 91 -6.16 -15.36 11.96
CA HIS A 91 -6.40 -15.64 13.38
C HIS A 91 -5.82 -16.99 13.82
N GLU A 92 -5.56 -17.89 12.89
CA GLU A 92 -5.09 -19.26 13.16
C GLU A 92 -3.97 -19.66 12.18
N PRO A 93 -2.99 -20.48 12.60
CA PRO A 93 -2.00 -21.05 11.70
C PRO A 93 -2.61 -22.13 10.80
N ARG A 94 -2.00 -22.41 9.64
CA ARG A 94 -2.45 -23.48 8.72
C ARG A 94 -2.19 -24.89 9.24
N LEU A 95 -1.17 -25.08 10.08
CA LEU A 95 -0.75 -26.38 10.60
C LEU A 95 -0.86 -26.35 12.14
N THR A 96 -1.52 -27.36 12.69
CA THR A 96 -1.58 -27.68 14.13
C THR A 96 -0.70 -28.87 14.45
#